data_AF-A0A7V0MDU8-F1
#
_entry.id   AF-A0A7V0MDU8-F1
#
_cell.length_a   1.000
_cell.length_b   1.000
_cell.length_c   1.000
_cell.angle_alpha   90.00
_cell.angle_beta   90.00
_cell.angle_gamma   90.00
#
_symmetry.space_group_name_H-M   'P 1'
#
loop_
_entity.id
_entity.type
_entity.pdbx_description
1 polymer ?
#
loop_
_entity_poly.entity_id
_entity_poly.type
_entity_poly.pdbx_seq_one_letter_code
_entity_poly.pdbx_strand_id
1 'polypeptide(L)' 'MLKVQELEGMGFKVVAFAITCLLVAARAMQRAMEELKSEGTTQGILDALMGFEEFNNFIGFPEVRSFENKYRL' A
#
# COMPACT_ATOMS: atom_id res chain seq x y z
N MET A 1 11.89 16.83 8.46
CA MET A 1 10.54 16.87 9.06
C MET A 1 10.70 16.59 10.55
N LEU A 2 9.96 17.30 11.40
CA LEU A 2 9.95 17.01 12.84
C LEU A 2 9.21 15.69 13.08
N LYS A 3 9.67 14.94 14.08
CA LYS A 3 8.98 13.77 14.59
C LYS A 3 7.69 14.20 15.27
N VAL A 4 6.71 13.29 15.32
CA VAL A 4 5.45 13.53 16.03
C VAL A 4 5.70 13.92 17.49
N GLN A 5 6.70 13.31 18.15
CA GLN A 5 7.06 13.62 19.54
C GLN A 5 7.61 15.04 19.72
N GLU A 6 8.34 15.56 18.74
CA GLU A 6 8.85 16.94 18.78
C GLU A 6 7.69 17.95 18.62
N LEU A 7 6.75 17.65 17.73
CA LEU A 7 5.53 18.45 17.54
C LEU A 7 4.64 18.40 18.77
N GLU A 8 4.50 17.24 19.41
CA GLU A 8 3.78 17.09 20.66
C GLU A 8 4.41 17.95 21.78
N GLY A 9 5.74 17.93 21.90
CA GLY A 9 6.48 18.78 22.85
C GLY A 9 6.30 20.28 22.62
N MET A 10 5.95 20.70 21.40
CA MET A 10 5.61 22.08 21.05
C MET A 10 4.14 22.44 21.31
N GLY A 11 3.32 21.48 21.74
CA GLY A 11 1.90 21.69 22.06
C GLY A 11 0.91 21.30 20.95
N PHE A 12 1.36 20.74 19.83
CA PHE A 12 0.46 20.24 18.78
C PHE A 12 -0.26 18.97 19.25
N LYS A 13 -1.58 18.89 19.01
CA LYS A 13 -2.42 17.73 19.40
C LYS A 13 -2.79 16.81 18.25
N VAL A 14 -2.73 17.31 17.02
CA VAL A 14 -2.99 16.55 15.78
C VAL A 14 -2.01 17.03 14.72
N VAL A 15 -1.48 16.09 13.94
CA VAL A 15 -0.55 16.36 12.84
C VAL A 15 -1.04 15.60 11.62
N ALA A 16 -1.11 16.28 10.48
CA ALA A 16 -1.54 15.68 9.22
C ALA A 16 -0.37 15.56 8.24
N PHE A 17 -0.18 14.35 7.68
CA PHE A 17 0.75 14.07 6.58
C PHE A 17 -0.05 13.96 5.28
N ALA A 18 -0.62 15.10 4.86
CA ALA A 18 -1.80 15.16 3.99
C ALA A 18 -1.70 14.34 2.68
N ILE A 19 -0.53 14.30 2.04
CA ILE A 19 -0.36 13.69 0.72
C ILE A 19 0.79 12.68 0.66
N THR A 20 1.33 12.24 1.80
CA THR A 20 2.50 11.36 1.82
C THR A 20 2.23 10.05 1.09
N CYS A 21 1.12 9.38 1.37
CA CYS A 21 0.75 8.14 0.68
C CYS A 21 0.54 8.36 -0.82
N LEU A 22 -0.07 9.48 -1.22
CA LEU A 22 -0.31 9.81 -2.62
C LEU A 22 1.00 9.97 -3.40
N LEU A 23 1.97 10.71 -2.85
CA LEU A 23 3.27 10.92 -3.50
C LEU A 23 4.07 9.62 -3.59
N VAL A 24 4.00 8.75 -2.57
CA VAL A 24 4.65 7.43 -2.58
C VAL A 24 4.00 6.54 -3.65
N ALA A 25 2.67 6.48 -3.71
CA ALA A 25 1.95 5.70 -4.71
C ALA A 25 2.28 6.16 -6.14
N ALA A 26 2.30 7.48 -6.38
CA ALA A 26 2.66 8.04 -7.68
C ALA A 26 4.07 7.61 -8.12
N ARG A 27 5.06 7.67 -7.21
CA ARG A 27 6.43 7.23 -7.50
C ARG A 27 6.52 5.72 -7.75
N ALA A 28 5.80 4.91 -6.98
CA ALA A 28 5.77 3.45 -7.16
C ALA A 28 5.18 3.08 -8.54
N MET A 29 4.09 3.73 -8.94
CA MET A 29 3.48 3.54 -10.26
C MET A 29 4.44 3.96 -11.39
N GLN A 30 5.15 5.09 -11.25
CA GLN A 30 6.16 5.49 -12.23
C GLN A 30 7.25 4.43 -12.41
N ARG A 31 7.84 3.94 -11.31
CA ARG A 31 8.87 2.88 -11.33
C ARG A 31 8.35 1.62 -12.01
N ALA A 32 7.12 1.19 -11.68
CA ALA A 32 6.54 0.00 -12.26
C ALA A 32 6.32 0.13 -13.78
N MET A 33 5.86 1.29 -14.25
CA MET A 33 5.67 1.55 -15.68
C MET A 33 6.99 1.69 -16.43
N GLU A 34 8.03 2.25 -15.80
CA GLU A 34 9.38 2.33 -16.36
C GLU A 34 9.97 0.92 -16.56
N GLU A 35 9.93 0.06 -15.54
CA GLU A 35 10.39 -1.32 -15.60
C GLU A 35 9.68 -2.10 -16.72
N LEU A 36 8.34 -2.03 -16.76
CA LEU A 36 7.55 -2.68 -17.80
C LEU A 36 7.90 -2.19 -19.20
N LYS A 37 8.18 -0.89 -19.35
CA LYS A 37 8.53 -0.29 -20.64
C LYS A 37 9.94 -0.67 -21.10
N SER A 38 10.91 -0.77 -20.20
CA SER A 38 12.30 -1.09 -20.56
C SER A 38 12.54 -2.58 -20.72
N GLU A 39 12.06 -3.39 -19.76
CA GLU A 39 12.39 -4.82 -19.69
C GLU A 39 11.27 -5.73 -20.19
N GLY A 40 10.04 -5.22 -20.32
CA GLY A 40 8.87 -6.03 -20.70
C GLY A 40 8.45 -7.07 -19.65
N THR A 41 8.96 -6.94 -18.41
CA THR A 41 8.68 -7.84 -17.28
C THR A 41 8.62 -7.06 -15.97
N THR A 42 8.24 -7.69 -14.86
CA THR A 42 8.24 -7.10 -13.50
C THR A 42 9.33 -7.69 -12.60
N GLN A 43 10.26 -8.49 -13.16
CA GLN A 43 11.28 -9.20 -12.41
C GLN A 43 12.14 -8.27 -11.54
N GLY A 44 12.47 -7.06 -12.00
CA GLY A 44 13.29 -6.08 -11.27
C GLY A 44 12.56 -5.29 -10.18
N ILE A 45 11.27 -5.53 -9.97
CA ILE A 45 10.46 -4.86 -8.94
C ILE A 45 9.68 -5.82 -8.05
N LEU A 46 10.00 -7.12 -8.06
CA LEU A 46 9.30 -8.11 -7.23
C LEU A 46 9.33 -7.78 -5.73
N ASP A 47 10.40 -7.12 -5.26
CA ASP A 47 10.57 -6.64 -3.89
C ASP A 47 9.58 -5.53 -3.50
N ALA A 48 9.04 -4.81 -4.49
CA ALA A 48 8.09 -3.73 -4.31
C ALA A 48 6.62 -4.18 -4.45
N LEU A 49 6.38 -5.44 -4.83
CA LEU A 49 5.03 -5.99 -4.98
C LEU A 49 4.55 -6.61 -3.66
N MET A 50 3.31 -6.29 -3.29
CA MET A 50 2.62 -7.00 -2.22
C MET A 50 2.41 -8.46 -2.63
N GLY A 51 2.60 -9.39 -1.68
CA GLY A 51 2.36 -10.81 -1.94
C GLY A 51 0.90 -11.08 -2.30
N PHE A 52 0.61 -12.06 -3.16
CA PHE A 52 -0.77 -12.34 -3.58
C PHE A 52 -1.67 -12.72 -2.40
N GLU A 53 -1.19 -13.55 -1.48
CA GLU A 53 -1.93 -13.92 -0.27
C GLU A 53 -2.11 -12.73 0.68
N GLU A 54 -1.05 -11.95 0.89
CA GLU A 54 -1.08 -10.71 1.68
C GLU A 54 -2.13 -9.73 1.15
N PHE A 55 -2.16 -9.52 -0.17
CA PHE A 55 -3.14 -8.66 -0.82
C PHE A 55 -4.57 -9.19 -0.64
N ASN A 56 -4.81 -10.49 -0.85
CA ASN A 56 -6.13 -11.09 -0.66
C ASN A 56 -6.63 -10.94 0.78
N ASN A 57 -5.75 -11.12 1.76
CA ASN A 57 -6.07 -10.89 3.16
C ASN A 57 -6.38 -9.42 3.44
N PHE A 58 -5.58 -8.50 2.89
CA PHE A 58 -5.77 -7.06 3.05
C PHE A 58 -7.12 -6.57 2.50
N ILE A 59 -7.56 -7.07 1.34
CA ILE A 59 -8.83 -6.65 0.72
C ILE A 59 -10.06 -7.35 1.31
N GLY A 60 -9.89 -8.23 2.29
CA GLY A 60 -11.01 -8.92 2.95
C GLY A 60 -11.60 -10.08 2.14
N PHE A 61 -10.79 -10.71 1.29
CA PHE A 61 -11.24 -11.87 0.50
C PHE A 61 -11.59 -13.11 1.36
N PRO A 62 -10.90 -13.40 2.48
CA PRO A 62 -11.28 -14.49 3.37
C PRO A 62 -12.71 -14.39 3.90
N GLU A 63 -13.17 -13.17 4.21
CA GLU A 63 -14.51 -12.89 4.72
C GLU A 63 -15.57 -13.17 3.65
N VAL A 64 -15.30 -12.81 2.40
CA VAL A 64 -16.16 -13.13 1.25
C VAL A 64 -16.30 -14.65 1.12
N ARG A 65 -15.20 -15.40 1.16
CA ARG A 65 -15.25 -16.88 1.10
C ARG A 65 -15.99 -17.49 2.28
N SER A 66 -15.82 -16.95 3.49
CA SER A 66 -16.57 -17.41 4.67
C SER A 66 -18.07 -17.23 4.48
N PHE A 67 -18.47 -16.08 3.92
CA PHE A 67 -19.85 -15.79 3.58
C PHE A 67 -20.41 -16.78 2.53
N GLU A 68 -19.71 -16.97 1.41
CA GLU A 68 -20.12 -17.93 0.36
C GLU A 68 -20.33 -19.34 0.92
N ASN A 69 -19.38 -19.83 1.73
CA ASN A 69 -19.48 -21.15 2.35
C ASN A 69 -20.67 -21.27 3.31
N LYS A 70 -20.97 -20.21 4.07
CA LYS A 70 -22.10 -20.17 5.01
C LYS A 70 -23.44 -20.26 4.28
N TYR A 71 -23.56 -19.64 3.12
CA TYR A 71 -24.82 -19.55 2.37
C TYR A 71 -24.90 -20.47 1.14
N ARG A 72 -23.86 -21.27 0.86
CA ARG A 72 -23.75 -22.22 -0.25
C ARG A 72 -24.12 -21.59 -1.61
N LEU A 73 -23.53 -20.43 -1.89
CA LEU A 73 -23.52 -19.85 -3.24
C LEU A 73 -22.49 -20.56 -4.12
#